data_AF-A0A4R5LTM1-F1
#
_entry.id   AF-A0A4R5LTM1-F1
#
_cell.length_a   1.000
_cell.length_b   1.000
_cell.length_c   1.000
_cell.angle_alpha   90.00
_cell.angle_beta   90.00
_cell.angle_gamma   90.00
#
_symmetry.space_group_name_H-M   'P 1'
#
loop_
_entity.id
_entity.type
_entity.pdbx_description
1 polymer ?
#
loop_
_entity_poly.entity_id
_entity_poly.type
_entity_poly.pdbx_seq_one_letter_code
_entity_poly.pdbx_strand_id
1 'polypeptide(L)'
;MDAYPHAVRIDREEREVIDHEIGLGALEKVRGSWRFKESERQTGQLLRYTWQIVDGFSSQEVLQEVEARLDGAQLLFSCDGRSCGRGVQWANRVFGQRMLYGRDEQQSYRVFDPLGDGSYRLLLFSSARTPDRQYLHAELLTLER
;
A
#
# COMPACT_ATOMS: atom_id res chain seq x y z
N MET A 1 3.97 3.86 -13.44
CA MET A 1 4.55 2.57 -13.01
C MET A 1 4.75 1.59 -14.17
N ASP A 2 3.80 1.41 -15.08
CA ASP A 2 3.98 0.42 -16.17
C ASP A 2 5.06 0.80 -17.20
N ALA A 3 5.46 2.06 -17.26
CA ALA A 3 6.61 2.53 -18.02
C ALA A 3 7.90 2.59 -17.18
N TYR A 4 7.86 2.18 -15.90
CA TYR A 4 9.05 2.15 -15.05
C TYR A 4 9.88 0.91 -15.39
N PRO A 5 11.13 1.07 -15.86
CA PRO A 5 11.91 -0.03 -16.45
C PRO A 5 12.15 -1.19 -15.48
N HIS A 6 12.18 -0.93 -14.17
CA HIS A 6 12.50 -1.92 -13.14
C HIS A 6 11.26 -2.42 -12.38
N ALA A 7 10.06 -2.28 -12.96
CA ALA A 7 8.81 -2.77 -12.39
C ALA A 7 8.04 -3.64 -13.38
N VAL A 8 7.87 -4.92 -13.05
CA VAL A 8 7.04 -5.87 -13.82
C VAL A 8 5.68 -5.98 -13.15
N ARG A 9 4.61 -5.59 -13.84
CA ARG A 9 3.25 -5.73 -13.31
C ARG A 9 2.86 -7.21 -13.28
N ILE A 10 2.48 -7.70 -12.10
CA ILE A 10 2.10 -9.10 -11.89
C ILE A 10 0.62 -9.27 -11.54
N ASP A 11 -0.05 -8.18 -11.15
CA ASP A 11 -1.47 -8.19 -10.84
C ASP A 11 -2.10 -6.82 -11.11
N ARG A 12 -3.35 -6.83 -11.57
CA ARG A 12 -4.22 -5.65 -11.72
C ARG A 12 -5.67 -6.07 -11.47
N GLU A 13 -6.35 -5.35 -10.60
CA GLU A 13 -7.76 -5.56 -10.29
C GLU A 13 -8.47 -4.20 -10.29
N GLU A 14 -9.72 -4.18 -10.74
CA GLU A 14 -10.59 -3.03 -10.67
C GLU A 14 -11.98 -3.49 -10.22
N ARG A 15 -12.51 -2.89 -9.17
CA ARG A 15 -13.80 -3.29 -8.58
C ARG A 15 -14.43 -2.17 -7.76
N GLU A 16 -15.76 -2.16 -7.71
CA GLU A 16 -16.49 -1.38 -6.72
C GLU A 16 -16.29 -2.00 -5.33
N VAL A 17 -16.17 -1.15 -4.33
CA VAL A 17 -16.02 -1.54 -2.93
C VAL A 17 -16.97 -0.75 -2.05
N ILE A 18 -17.51 -1.43 -1.04
CA ILE A 18 -18.36 -0.84 -0.01
C ILE A 18 -17.62 -0.97 1.32
N ASP A 19 -17.55 0.10 2.10
CA ASP A 19 -16.92 0.14 3.42
C ASP A 19 -15.45 -0.34 3.42
N HIS A 20 -14.70 -0.06 2.36
CA HIS A 20 -13.28 -0.38 2.24
C HIS A 20 -12.51 0.29 3.37
N GLU A 21 -11.85 -0.50 4.21
CA GLU A 21 -11.15 -0.03 5.40
C GLU A 21 -9.73 0.41 5.04
N ILE A 22 -9.44 1.69 5.24
CA ILE A 22 -8.12 2.28 4.99
C ILE A 22 -7.46 2.49 6.34
N GLY A 23 -6.32 1.84 6.56
CA GLY A 23 -5.53 2.05 7.77
C GLY A 23 -4.88 3.43 7.76
N LEU A 24 -5.13 4.23 8.80
CA LEU A 24 -4.49 5.51 9.08
C LEU A 24 -3.64 5.42 10.37
N GLY A 25 -3.30 4.19 10.77
CA GLY A 25 -2.52 3.89 11.95
C GLY A 25 -1.89 2.50 11.82
N ALA A 26 -0.91 2.22 12.69
CA ALA A 26 -0.25 0.91 12.73
C ALA A 26 -1.27 -0.22 12.92
N LEU A 27 -1.00 -1.38 12.30
CA LEU A 27 -1.81 -2.57 12.49
C LEU A 27 -1.35 -3.34 13.74
N GLU A 28 -2.26 -3.51 14.71
CA GLU A 28 -1.94 -4.13 16.00
C GLU A 28 -2.95 -5.21 16.40
N LYS A 29 -2.53 -6.09 17.31
CA LYS A 29 -3.38 -7.17 17.82
C LYS A 29 -4.02 -6.75 19.13
N VAL A 30 -5.32 -6.45 19.10
CA VAL A 30 -6.12 -6.08 20.27
C VAL A 30 -7.09 -7.21 20.61
N ARG A 31 -6.99 -7.76 21.82
CA ARG A 31 -7.87 -8.84 22.33
C ARG A 31 -8.04 -10.00 21.34
N GLY A 32 -6.94 -10.41 20.70
CA GLY A 32 -6.93 -11.53 19.74
C GLY A 32 -7.21 -11.15 18.29
N SER A 33 -7.76 -9.95 18.01
CA SER A 33 -8.07 -9.48 16.66
C SER A 33 -7.05 -8.45 16.16
N TRP A 34 -6.64 -8.57 14.91
CA TRP A 34 -5.87 -7.52 14.24
C TRP A 34 -6.79 -6.36 13.84
N ARG A 35 -6.39 -5.13 14.18
CA ARG A 35 -7.11 -3.88 13.87
C ARG A 35 -6.10 -2.76 13.64
N PHE A 36 -6.47 -1.78 12.84
CA PHE A 36 -5.70 -0.55 12.77
C PHE A 36 -5.91 0.27 14.05
N LYS A 37 -4.87 0.98 14.49
CA LYS A 37 -5.00 1.98 15.57
C LYS A 37 -5.97 3.09 15.21
N GLU A 38 -5.97 3.47 13.94
CA GLU A 38 -6.85 4.47 13.35
C GLU A 38 -7.15 4.03 11.91
N SER A 39 -8.37 4.23 11.47
CA SER A 39 -8.82 3.86 10.12
C SER A 39 -10.05 4.65 9.73
N GLU A 40 -10.26 4.80 8.43
CA GLU A 40 -11.53 5.25 7.86
C GLU A 40 -12.15 4.13 7.00
N ARG A 41 -13.44 4.25 6.72
CA ARG A 41 -14.16 3.38 5.78
C ARG A 41 -14.71 4.24 4.65
N GLN A 42 -14.51 3.75 3.43
CA GLN A 42 -14.82 4.49 2.22
C GLN A 42 -15.43 3.58 1.17
N THR A 43 -16.32 4.14 0.35
CA THR A 43 -17.05 3.43 -0.71
C THR A 43 -16.74 4.08 -2.05
N GLY A 44 -16.64 3.26 -3.10
CA GLY A 44 -16.46 3.72 -4.47
C GLY A 44 -15.66 2.75 -5.33
N GLN A 45 -14.95 3.29 -6.33
CA GLN A 45 -14.22 2.51 -7.32
C GLN A 45 -12.76 2.31 -6.89
N LEU A 46 -12.37 1.06 -6.63
CA LEU A 46 -11.02 0.67 -6.25
C LEU A 46 -10.26 0.13 -7.47
N LEU A 47 -9.09 0.69 -7.71
CA LEU A 47 -8.15 0.23 -8.73
C LEU A 47 -6.85 -0.21 -8.05
N ARG A 48 -6.42 -1.44 -8.28
CA ARG A 48 -5.31 -2.09 -7.58
C ARG A 48 -4.27 -2.57 -8.55
N TYR A 49 -3.02 -2.45 -8.15
CA TYR A 49 -1.88 -2.90 -8.92
C TYR A 49 -0.84 -3.53 -8.01
N THR A 50 -0.21 -4.60 -8.48
CA THR A 50 0.99 -5.13 -7.85
C THR A 50 2.08 -5.27 -8.89
N TRP A 51 3.27 -4.78 -8.56
CA TRP A 51 4.48 -4.93 -9.35
C TRP A 51 5.53 -5.69 -8.56
N GLN A 52 6.26 -6.56 -9.25
CA GLN A 52 7.56 -7.04 -8.78
C GLN A 52 8.62 -6.04 -9.22
N ILE A 53 9.46 -5.61 -8.29
CA ILE A 53 10.62 -4.78 -8.59
C ILE A 53 11.80 -5.70 -8.94
N VAL A 54 12.50 -5.38 -10.01
CA VAL A 54 13.55 -6.21 -10.63
C VAL A 54 14.87 -5.43 -10.77
N ASP A 55 15.88 -6.05 -11.41
CA ASP A 55 17.18 -5.44 -11.72
C ASP A 55 17.99 -4.95 -10.52
N GLY A 56 17.75 -5.52 -9.35
CA GLY A 56 18.48 -5.21 -8.11
C GLY A 56 17.97 -3.98 -7.36
N PHE A 57 16.93 -3.31 -7.85
CA PHE A 57 16.27 -2.23 -7.13
C PHE A 57 15.45 -2.77 -5.95
N SER A 58 15.46 -2.07 -4.82
CA SER A 58 14.59 -2.38 -3.70
C SER A 58 13.20 -1.76 -3.89
N SER A 59 12.18 -2.39 -3.32
CA SER A 59 10.82 -1.83 -3.36
C SER A 59 10.68 -0.51 -2.59
N GLN A 60 11.58 -0.25 -1.64
CA GLN A 60 11.60 1.00 -0.87
C GLN A 60 12.18 2.15 -1.70
N GLU A 61 13.26 1.93 -2.45
CA GLU A 61 13.81 2.94 -3.37
C GLU A 61 12.76 3.34 -4.42
N VAL A 62 12.09 2.36 -5.03
CA VAL A 62 11.03 2.64 -6.01
C VAL A 62 9.83 3.34 -5.37
N LEU A 63 9.47 2.99 -4.14
CA LEU A 63 8.42 3.71 -3.39
C LEU A 63 8.80 5.19 -3.21
N GLN A 64 10.01 5.48 -2.76
CA GLN A 64 10.49 6.85 -2.55
C GLN A 64 10.49 7.67 -3.85
N GLU A 65 10.85 7.06 -4.97
CA GLU A 65 10.75 7.71 -6.29
C GLU A 65 9.31 8.00 -6.70
N VAL A 66 8.36 7.13 -6.35
CA VAL A 66 6.93 7.37 -6.59
C VAL A 66 6.44 8.51 -5.71
N GLU A 67 6.79 8.51 -4.42
CA GLU A 67 6.45 9.57 -3.48
C GLU A 67 6.96 10.94 -3.95
N ALA A 68 8.20 11.01 -4.45
CA ALA A 68 8.78 12.24 -4.96
C ALA A 68 8.07 12.80 -6.21
N ARG A 69 7.21 12.02 -6.87
CA ARG A 69 6.39 12.46 -8.02
C ARG A 69 4.97 12.89 -7.62
N LEU A 70 4.59 12.71 -6.35
CA LEU A 70 3.29 13.10 -5.81
C LEU A 70 3.33 14.56 -5.29
N ASP A 71 3.85 15.48 -6.10
CA ASP A 71 3.93 16.89 -5.73
C ASP A 71 2.53 17.45 -5.43
N GLY A 72 2.38 18.07 -4.26
CA GLY A 72 1.11 18.65 -3.80
C GLY A 72 0.11 17.66 -3.19
N ALA A 73 0.41 16.35 -3.20
CA ALA A 73 -0.42 15.37 -2.50
C ALA A 73 -0.33 15.55 -0.98
N GLN A 74 -1.47 15.44 -0.31
CA GLN A 74 -1.52 15.47 1.15
C GLN A 74 -1.22 14.07 1.71
N LEU A 75 -0.12 13.94 2.45
CA LEU A 75 0.17 12.72 3.20
C LEU A 75 -0.79 12.60 4.39
N LEU A 76 -1.59 11.54 4.43
CA LEU A 76 -2.54 11.25 5.50
C LEU A 76 -1.93 10.33 6.57
N PHE A 77 -1.15 9.33 6.14
CA PHE A 77 -0.49 8.41 7.05
C PHE A 77 0.77 7.79 6.43
N SER A 78 1.77 7.52 7.27
CA SER A 78 2.96 6.75 6.89
C SER A 78 3.48 5.91 8.04
N CYS A 79 4.09 4.77 7.71
CA CYS A 79 4.86 3.97 8.64
C CYS A 79 5.96 3.20 7.89
N ASP A 80 7.01 2.81 8.62
CA ASP A 80 8.12 2.03 8.09
C ASP A 80 8.52 0.89 9.02
N GLY A 81 8.93 -0.22 8.42
CA GLY A 81 9.31 -1.44 9.12
C GLY A 81 8.26 -1.92 10.11
N ARG A 82 8.71 -2.26 11.33
CA ARG A 82 7.84 -2.80 12.37
C ARG A 82 6.82 -1.82 12.92
N SER A 83 6.99 -0.51 12.66
CA SER A 83 6.01 0.50 13.08
C SER A 83 4.68 0.34 12.33
N CYS A 84 4.67 -0.31 11.16
CA CYS A 84 3.45 -0.68 10.44
C CYS A 84 2.68 -1.85 11.06
N GLY A 85 3.28 -2.60 11.96
CA GLY A 85 2.77 -3.88 12.43
C GLY A 85 3.38 -5.06 11.66
N ARG A 86 2.60 -6.13 11.47
CA ARG A 86 3.10 -7.38 10.88
C ARG A 86 2.78 -7.48 9.39
N GLY A 87 3.79 -7.64 8.56
CA GLY A 87 3.68 -7.72 7.10
C GLY A 87 2.79 -8.87 6.62
N VAL A 88 2.75 -9.99 7.36
CA VAL A 88 1.83 -11.11 7.06
C VAL A 88 0.35 -10.70 7.12
N GLN A 89 0.00 -9.74 7.97
CA GLN A 89 -1.38 -9.26 8.09
C GLN A 89 -1.70 -8.24 7.02
N TRP A 90 -0.76 -7.36 6.67
CA TRP A 90 -0.88 -6.50 5.49
C TRP A 90 -1.13 -7.32 4.23
N ALA A 91 -0.29 -8.32 3.98
CA ALA A 91 -0.40 -9.19 2.81
C ALA A 91 -1.73 -9.96 2.76
N ASN A 92 -2.12 -10.63 3.85
CA ASN A 92 -3.26 -11.56 3.79
C ASN A 92 -4.60 -10.93 4.15
N ARG A 93 -4.64 -9.97 5.08
CA ARG A 93 -5.88 -9.40 5.61
C ARG A 93 -6.23 -8.08 4.96
N VAL A 94 -5.24 -7.19 4.80
CA VAL A 94 -5.48 -5.84 4.28
C VAL A 94 -5.59 -5.89 2.76
N PHE A 95 -4.55 -6.38 2.08
CA PHE A 95 -4.52 -6.42 0.62
C PHE A 95 -4.97 -7.76 0.05
N GLY A 96 -5.04 -8.84 0.83
CA GLY A 96 -5.37 -10.16 0.30
C GLY A 96 -4.40 -10.68 -0.78
N GLN A 97 -3.20 -10.12 -0.86
CA GLN A 97 -2.17 -10.46 -1.82
C GLN A 97 -0.99 -11.15 -1.13
N ARG A 98 -0.98 -12.49 -1.17
CA ARG A 98 -0.03 -13.34 -0.40
C ARG A 98 1.44 -13.10 -0.74
N MET A 99 1.73 -12.65 -1.96
CA MET A 99 3.11 -12.40 -2.38
C MET A 99 3.76 -11.21 -1.65
N LEU A 100 2.95 -10.31 -1.10
CA LEU A 100 3.40 -9.17 -0.29
C LEU A 100 3.90 -9.58 1.10
N TYR A 101 3.71 -10.83 1.51
CA TYR A 101 4.19 -11.28 2.82
C TYR A 101 5.71 -11.37 2.81
N GLY A 102 6.39 -10.34 3.32
CA GLY A 102 7.84 -10.27 3.49
C GLY A 102 8.30 -10.07 4.93
N ARG A 103 9.53 -9.56 5.08
CA ARG A 103 10.14 -9.25 6.39
C ARG A 103 9.50 -7.99 6.98
N ASP A 104 9.13 -8.04 8.26
CA ASP A 104 8.44 -6.93 8.93
C ASP A 104 9.29 -5.64 8.96
N GLU A 105 10.63 -5.76 8.94
CA GLU A 105 11.56 -4.62 8.88
C GLU A 105 11.66 -3.95 7.51
N GLN A 106 11.19 -4.63 6.45
CA GLN A 106 11.30 -4.15 5.06
C GLN A 106 9.92 -3.94 4.43
N GLN A 107 8.99 -3.41 5.21
CA GLN A 107 7.71 -2.95 4.71
C GLN A 107 7.63 -1.44 4.89
N SER A 108 6.95 -0.76 3.98
CA SER A 108 6.58 0.65 4.13
C SER A 108 5.17 0.82 3.63
N TYR A 109 4.38 1.61 4.33
CA TYR A 109 3.00 1.91 3.94
C TYR A 109 2.78 3.41 3.94
N ARG A 110 2.02 3.89 2.96
CA ARG A 110 1.66 5.30 2.79
C ARG A 110 0.20 5.41 2.40
N VAL A 111 -0.44 6.47 2.87
CA VAL A 111 -1.77 6.90 2.42
C VAL A 111 -1.70 8.37 2.07
N PHE A 112 -2.10 8.70 0.84
CA PHE A 112 -2.18 10.06 0.35
C PHE A 112 -3.62 10.40 -0.05
N ASP A 113 -3.99 11.67 0.12
CA ASP A 113 -4.99 12.32 -0.71
C ASP A 113 -4.25 13.02 -1.87
N PRO A 114 -4.24 12.45 -3.07
CA PRO A 114 -3.41 12.94 -4.16
C PRO A 114 -3.83 14.31 -4.70
N LEU A 115 -5.09 14.72 -4.50
CA LEU A 115 -5.60 16.03 -4.94
C LEU A 115 -5.86 16.99 -3.78
N GLY A 116 -5.88 16.50 -2.54
CA GLY A 116 -6.13 17.29 -1.33
C GLY A 116 -7.58 17.77 -1.20
N ASP A 117 -8.50 17.28 -2.02
CA ASP A 117 -9.91 17.67 -2.06
C ASP A 117 -10.85 16.61 -1.48
N GLY A 118 -10.30 15.51 -0.95
CA GLY A 118 -11.06 14.40 -0.39
C GLY A 118 -11.72 13.50 -1.42
N SER A 119 -11.41 13.63 -2.72
CA SER A 119 -12.06 12.81 -3.77
C SER A 119 -11.34 11.47 -4.01
N TYR A 120 -10.11 11.31 -3.51
CA TYR A 120 -9.30 10.11 -3.71
C TYR A 120 -8.55 9.67 -2.46
N ARG A 121 -8.22 8.37 -2.42
CA ARG A 121 -7.20 7.80 -1.54
C ARG A 121 -6.21 6.97 -2.34
N LEU A 122 -4.94 7.32 -2.25
CA LEU A 122 -3.84 6.54 -2.83
C LEU A 122 -3.09 5.83 -1.70
N LEU A 123 -3.15 4.50 -1.69
CA LEU A 123 -2.42 3.65 -0.78
C LEU A 123 -1.22 3.08 -1.52
N LEU A 124 -0.03 3.18 -0.93
CA LEU A 124 1.18 2.56 -1.44
C LEU A 124 1.77 1.64 -0.38
N PHE A 125 2.15 0.42 -0.77
CA PHE A 125 2.78 -0.54 0.11
C PHE A 125 3.99 -1.18 -0.57
N SER A 126 5.16 -1.00 0.02
CA SER A 126 6.37 -1.72 -0.39
C SER A 126 6.63 -2.89 0.55
N SER A 127 7.12 -4.00 0.01
CA SER A 127 7.49 -5.16 0.81
C SER A 127 8.57 -5.99 0.15
N ALA A 128 9.43 -6.58 0.98
CA ALA A 128 10.53 -7.42 0.51
C ALA A 128 10.56 -8.76 1.22
N ARG A 129 10.40 -9.83 0.45
CA ARG A 129 10.47 -11.23 0.89
C ARG A 129 11.89 -11.71 1.04
N THR A 130 12.68 -11.44 0.03
CA THR A 130 14.11 -11.73 -0.11
C THR A 130 14.74 -10.55 -0.84
N PRO A 131 16.08 -10.45 -0.92
CA PRO A 131 16.73 -9.43 -1.74
C PRO A 131 16.17 -9.36 -3.18
N ASP A 132 15.92 -10.51 -3.82
CA ASP A 132 15.41 -10.58 -5.20
C ASP A 132 13.87 -10.57 -5.33
N ARG A 133 13.13 -10.55 -4.21
CA ARG A 133 11.66 -10.60 -4.20
C ARG A 133 11.12 -9.35 -3.52
N GLN A 134 11.12 -8.28 -4.30
CA GLN A 134 10.72 -6.94 -3.94
C GLN A 134 9.38 -6.65 -4.61
N TYR A 135 8.42 -6.09 -3.88
CA TYR A 135 7.09 -5.81 -4.40
C TYR A 135 6.62 -4.41 -4.02
N LEU A 136 5.98 -3.75 -4.97
CA LEU A 136 5.23 -2.53 -4.75
C LEU A 136 3.77 -2.79 -5.07
N HIS A 137 2.89 -2.46 -4.13
CA HIS A 137 1.46 -2.55 -4.26
C HIS A 137 0.87 -1.14 -4.19
N ALA A 138 -0.10 -0.85 -5.04
CA ALA A 138 -0.83 0.40 -5.02
C ALA A 138 -2.33 0.14 -5.08
N GLU A 139 -3.09 0.88 -4.30
CA GLU A 139 -4.54 1.00 -4.45
C GLU A 139 -4.90 2.46 -4.63
N LEU A 140 -5.67 2.78 -5.67
CA LEU A 140 -6.30 4.07 -5.86
C LEU A 140 -7.81 3.89 -5.69
N LEU A 141 -8.37 4.49 -4.65
CA LEU A 141 -9.81 4.55 -4.42
C LEU A 141 -10.34 5.90 -4.87
N THR A 142 -11.28 5.88 -5.80
CA THR A 142 -12.12 7.04 -6.13
C THR A 142 -13.33 7.01 -5.21
N LEU A 143 -13.56 8.09 -4.48
CA LEU A 143 -14.59 8.16 -3.46
C LEU A 143 -15.93 8.57 -4.06
N GLU A 144 -16.96 7.76 -3.83
CA GLU A 144 -18.34 8.15 -4.09
C GLU A 144 -18.79 9.08 -2.96
N ARG A 145 -19.28 10.28 -3.31
CA ARG A 145 -19.81 11.25 -2.34
C ARG A 145 -21.30 11.03 -2.09
#